data_AF-A0A1R4HF97-F1
#
_entry.id   AF-A0A1R4HF97-F1
#
_cell.length_a   1.000
_cell.length_b   1.000
_cell.length_c   1.000
_cell.angle_alpha   90.00
_cell.angle_beta   90.00
_cell.angle_gamma   90.00
#
_symmetry.space_group_name_H-M   'P 1'
#
loop_
_entity.id
_entity.type
_entity.pdbx_description
1 polymer ?
#
loop_
_entity_poly.entity_id
_entity_poly.type
_entity_poly.pdbx_seq_one_letter_code
_entity_poly.pdbx_strand_id
1 'polypeptide(L)' 'MAKSVRVPEQMQDKFNSIVVLTDTFCDQYLNDEYKEMVRLAVAALCRKRPSPLLKGKENTWAAAVVHALGMVNFLFQYEG' A
#
# COMPACT_ATOMS: atom_id res chain seq x y z
N MET A 1 -6.81 1.89 -17.09
CA MET A 1 -6.23 3.00 -16.30
C MET A 1 -4.72 2.81 -16.26
N ALA A 2 -3.93 3.83 -16.59
CA ALA A 2 -2.48 3.75 -16.40
C ALA A 2 -2.15 3.69 -14.91
N LYS A 3 -1.19 2.82 -14.53
CA LYS A 3 -0.63 2.78 -13.18
C LYS A 3 0.01 4.15 -12.90
N SER A 4 -0.46 4.85 -11.87
CA SER A 4 0.03 6.17 -11.51
C SER A 4 0.04 6.34 -10.00
N VAL A 5 1.18 6.80 -9.48
CA VAL A 5 1.35 7.20 -8.09
C VAL A 5 0.89 8.64 -7.83
N ARG A 6 0.05 9.23 -8.70
CA ARG A 6 -0.52 10.56 -8.47
C ARG A 6 -1.43 10.54 -7.24
N VAL A 7 -1.09 11.34 -6.25
CA VAL A 7 -1.81 11.52 -4.99
C VAL A 7 -2.35 12.95 -4.93
N PRO A 8 -3.61 13.19 -4.50
CA PRO A 8 -4.10 14.53 -4.21
C PRO A 8 -3.29 15.17 -3.08
N GLU A 9 -3.01 16.47 -3.15
CA GLU A 9 -2.19 17.20 -2.17
C GLU A 9 -2.64 16.96 -0.71
N GLN A 10 -3.95 17.01 -0.47
CA GLN A 10 -4.56 16.77 0.85
C GLN A 10 -4.32 15.35 1.41
N MET A 11 -3.91 14.42 0.57
CA MET A 11 -3.63 13.02 0.94
C MET A 11 -2.14 12.71 1.00
N GLN A 12 -1.26 13.68 0.73
CA GLN A 12 0.18 13.44 0.58
C GLN A 12 0.83 12.94 1.87
N ASP A 13 0.49 13.54 3.02
CA ASP A 13 1.03 13.13 4.32
C ASP A 13 0.56 11.73 4.70
N LYS A 14 -0.72 11.43 4.47
CA LYS A 14 -1.30 10.10 4.73
C LYS A 14 -0.67 9.03 3.85
N PHE A 15 -0.47 9.34 2.57
CA PHE A 15 0.23 8.47 1.62
C PHE A 15 1.67 8.20 2.07
N ASN A 16 2.45 9.25 2.34
CA ASN A 16 3.85 9.14 2.74
C ASN A 16 3.99 8.31 4.02
N SER A 17 3.11 8.54 5.00
CA SER A 17 3.14 7.81 6.28
C SER A 17 2.91 6.31 6.09
N ILE A 18 1.96 5.92 5.23
CA ILE A 18 1.72 4.50 4.91
C ILE A 18 2.89 3.92 4.11
N VAL A 19 3.39 4.66 3.11
CA VAL A 19 4.49 4.19 2.25
C VAL A 19 5.77 3.96 3.04
N VAL A 20 6.14 4.84 3.98
CA VAL A 20 7.34 4.63 4.81
C VAL A 20 7.24 3.32 5.61
N LEU A 21 6.08 3.04 6.21
CA LEU A 21 5.85 1.82 6.97
C LEU A 21 5.97 0.57 6.08
N THR A 22 5.36 0.61 4.90
CA THR A 22 5.37 -0.54 3.99
C THR A 22 6.68 -0.72 3.26
N ASP A 23 7.39 0.35 2.93
CA ASP A 23 8.71 0.29 2.31
C ASP A 23 9.69 -0.36 3.29
N THR A 24 9.68 0.07 4.56
CA THR A 24 10.49 -0.54 5.63
C THR A 24 10.19 -2.03 5.79
N PHE A 25 8.90 -2.41 5.76
CA PHE A 25 8.50 -3.82 5.82
C PHE A 25 8.98 -4.61 4.60
N CYS A 26 8.83 -4.05 3.40
CA CYS A 26 9.25 -4.72 2.17
C CYS A 26 10.78 -4.86 2.09
N ASP A 27 11.53 -3.86 2.59
CA ASP A 27 12.99 -3.92 2.73
C ASP A 27 13.45 -5.07 3.62
N GLN A 28 12.71 -5.35 4.69
CA GLN A 28 13.07 -6.38 5.66
C GLN A 28 12.61 -7.78 5.25
N TYR A 29 11.47 -7.90 4.59
CA TYR A 29 10.78 -9.19 4.44
C TYR A 29 10.35 -9.55 3.02
N LEU A 30 10.40 -8.60 2.06
CA LEU A 30 9.94 -8.82 0.68
C LEU A 30 10.99 -8.30 -0.31
N ASN A 31 10.57 -7.50 -1.29
CA ASN A 31 11.41 -6.99 -2.38
C ASN A 31 10.88 -5.65 -2.91
N ASP A 32 11.61 -5.05 -3.85
CA ASP A 32 11.26 -3.77 -4.47
C ASP A 32 9.98 -3.80 -5.31
N GLU A 33 9.63 -4.97 -5.88
CA GLU A 33 8.38 -5.13 -6.63
C GLU A 33 7.16 -4.93 -5.71
N TYR A 34 7.21 -5.47 -4.49
CA TYR A 34 6.18 -5.23 -3.49
C TYR A 34 6.09 -3.76 -3.06
N LYS A 35 7.21 -3.03 -2.97
CA LYS A 35 7.19 -1.58 -2.69
C LYS A 35 6.42 -0.83 -3.76
N GLU A 36 6.72 -1.11 -5.03
CA GLU A 36 6.03 -0.45 -6.15
C GLU A 36 4.54 -0.78 -6.16
N MET A 37 4.17 -2.06 -5.98
CA MET A 37 2.78 -2.49 -5.91
C MET A 37 2.02 -1.81 -4.75
N VAL A 38 2.63 -1.71 -3.57
CA VAL A 38 2.04 -1.03 -2.43
C VAL A 38 1.84 0.46 -2.72
N ARG A 39 2.86 1.17 -3.22
CA ARG A 39 2.73 2.60 -3.57
C ARG A 39 1.62 2.84 -4.57
N LEU A 40 1.47 1.99 -5.58
CA LEU A 40 0.37 2.06 -6.55
C LEU A 40 -0.99 1.83 -5.89
N ALA A 41 -1.11 0.83 -5.01
CA ALA A 41 -2.34 0.52 -4.29
C ALA A 41 -2.77 1.67 -3.35
N VAL A 42 -1.84 2.20 -2.54
CA VAL A 42 -2.12 3.31 -1.63
C VAL A 42 -2.50 4.56 -2.42
N ALA A 43 -1.79 4.90 -3.50
CA ALA A 43 -2.13 6.04 -4.34
C ALA A 43 -3.54 5.91 -4.96
N ALA A 44 -3.93 4.70 -5.36
CA ALA A 44 -5.28 4.43 -5.84
C ALA A 44 -6.34 4.65 -4.75
N LEU A 45 -6.06 4.26 -3.51
CA LEU A 45 -6.93 4.51 -2.36
C LEU A 45 -7.02 6.01 -2.03
N CYS A 46 -5.93 6.78 -2.13
CA CYS A 46 -5.93 8.24 -1.96
C CYS A 46 -6.86 8.96 -2.94
N ARG A 47 -7.04 8.43 -4.16
CA ARG A 47 -7.88 9.04 -5.20
C ARG A 47 -9.39 8.75 -5.05
N LYS A 48 -9.79 7.79 -4.22
CA LYS A 48 -11.21 7.53 -3.92
C LYS A 48 -11.83 8.73 -3.17
N ARG A 49 -13.13 8.98 -3.35
CA ARG A 49 -13.83 10.14 -2.77
C ARG A 49 -15.07 9.69 -1.96
N PRO A 50 -15.11 9.92 -0.63
CA PRO A 50 -13.95 10.26 0.21
C PRO A 50 -12.92 9.12 0.18
N SER A 51 -11.65 9.43 0.46
CA SER A 51 -10.64 8.37 0.52
C SER A 51 -10.92 7.48 1.74
N PRO A 52 -10.92 6.14 1.59
CA PRO A 52 -11.09 5.25 2.74
C PRO A 52 -9.94 5.39 3.75
N LEU A 53 -8.76 5.86 3.31
CA LEU A 53 -7.60 6.10 4.18
C LEU A 53 -7.85 7.18 5.23
N LEU A 54 -8.85 8.04 5.04
CA LEU A 54 -9.26 9.02 6.05
C LEU A 54 -9.83 8.34 7.30
N LYS A 55 -10.27 7.07 7.19
CA LYS A 55 -10.77 6.27 8.30
C LYS A 55 -9.69 5.26 8.71
N GLY A 56 -9.35 5.23 9.99
CA GLY A 56 -8.38 4.28 10.55
C GLY A 56 -6.93 4.77 10.51
N LYS A 57 -6.07 3.99 11.20
CA LYS A 57 -4.66 4.31 11.43
C LYS A 57 -3.79 3.85 10.25
N GLU A 58 -2.70 4.56 10.04
CA GLU A 58 -1.69 4.33 9.01
C GLU A 58 -1.12 2.91 9.12
N ASN A 59 -0.76 2.46 10.33
CA ASN A 59 -0.26 1.11 10.57
C ASN A 59 -1.27 0.02 10.16
N THR A 60 -2.56 0.26 10.41
CA THR A 60 -3.62 -0.68 10.00
C THR A 60 -3.73 -0.76 8.49
N TRP A 61 -3.67 0.37 7.80
CA TRP A 61 -3.67 0.40 6.33
C TRP A 61 -2.40 -0.19 5.73
N ALA A 62 -1.24 0.07 6.31
CA ALA A 62 0.03 -0.52 5.89
C ALA A 62 -0.06 -2.06 5.92
N ALA A 63 -0.47 -2.62 7.06
CA ALA A 63 -0.66 -4.06 7.21
C ALA A 63 -1.72 -4.60 6.23
N ALA A 64 -2.87 -3.93 6.10
CA ALA A 64 -3.95 -4.38 5.23
C ALA A 64 -3.56 -4.38 3.75
N VAL A 65 -2.84 -3.37 3.27
CA VAL A 65 -2.40 -3.29 1.87
C VAL A 65 -1.36 -4.35 1.55
N VAL A 66 -0.34 -4.50 2.41
CA VAL A 66 0.68 -5.55 2.23
C VAL A 66 0.04 -6.93 2.28
N HIS A 67 -0.87 -7.19 3.23
CA HIS A 67 -1.56 -8.46 3.34
C HIS A 67 -2.44 -8.74 2.11
N ALA A 68 -3.24 -7.77 1.66
CA ALA A 68 -4.07 -7.94 0.47
C ALA A 68 -3.22 -8.22 -0.78
N LEU A 69 -2.12 -7.51 -0.97
CA LEU A 69 -1.18 -7.75 -2.06
C LEU A 69 -0.49 -9.12 -1.93
N GLY A 70 -0.10 -9.53 -0.73
CA GLY A 70 0.43 -10.86 -0.46
C GLY A 70 -0.56 -11.96 -0.85
N MET A 71 -1.83 -11.82 -0.45
CA MET A 71 -2.88 -12.79 -0.78
C MET A 71 -3.11 -12.94 -2.28
N VAL A 72 -3.29 -11.83 -3.02
CA VAL A 72 -3.58 -11.89 -4.46
C VAL A 72 -2.37 -12.32 -5.29
N ASN A 73 -1.16 -12.19 -4.75
CA ASN A 73 0.08 -12.67 -5.36
C ASN A 73 0.55 -14.01 -4.77
N PHE A 74 -0.34 -14.75 -4.11
CA PHE A 74 -0.07 -16.12 -3.65
C PHE A 74 1.10 -16.24 -2.65
N LEU A 75 1.51 -15.14 -2.02
CA LEU A 75 2.67 -15.08 -1.11
C LEU A 75 2.54 -16.03 0.09
N PHE A 76 1.31 -16.33 0.49
CA PHE A 76 1.02 -17.18 1.64
C PHE A 76 0.67 -18.62 1.25
N GLN A 77 0.73 -18.96 -0.04
CA GLN A 77 0.44 -20.31 -0.49
C GLN A 77 1.72 -21.14 -0.40
N TYR A 78 1.66 -22.15 0.47
CA TYR A 78 2.65 -23.21 0.52
C TYR A 78 2.14 -24.33 -0.38
N GLU A 79 2.81 -24.57 -1.51
CA GLU A 79 2.67 -25.85 -2.20
C GLU A 79 3.61 -26.84 -1.50
N GLY A 80 3.01 -27.85 -0.85
CA GLY A 80 3.72 -28.98 -0.26
C GLY A 80 3.84 -30.12 -1.24
#